data_AF-A0A3S3QHU8-F1
#
_entry.id   AF-A0A3S3QHU8-F1
#
_cell.length_a   1.000
_cell.length_b   1.000
_cell.length_c   1.000
_cell.angle_alpha   90.00
_cell.angle_beta   90.00
_cell.angle_gamma   90.00
#
_symmetry.space_group_name_H-M   'P 1'
#
loop_
_entity.id
_entity.type
_entity.pdbx_description
1 polymer ?
#
loop_
_entity_poly.entity_id
_entity_poly.type
_entity_poly.pdbx_seq_one_letter_code
_entity_poly.pdbx_strand_id
1 'polypeptide(L)'
;MSQNYIDSSSDTADELWHTVINSDSDEELQTLCRAALEEEKENLRRRTRVYRSSIQGHAVIHRGRISGHHRLYNDYFSENPVYTPSQFRRRFRMRKPLFLRIWRLMTHTSNKNETVQAVLVYQLFKRSQLQ
;
A
#
# COMPACT_ATOMS: atom_id res chain seq x y z
N MET A 1 22.78 -15.21 25.55
CA MET A 1 22.10 -15.58 26.81
C MET A 1 21.00 -14.56 27.05
N SER A 2 19.72 -14.84 27.25
CA SER A 2 18.80 -15.94 26.92
C SER A 2 17.40 -15.33 27.15
N GLN A 3 16.37 -15.85 26.47
CA GLN A 3 14.99 -15.37 26.55
C GLN A 3 14.49 -15.16 27.98
N ASN A 4 13.59 -14.20 28.16
CA ASN A 4 12.42 -14.37 29.02
C ASN A 4 11.22 -13.71 28.34
N TYR A 5 10.42 -14.58 27.73
CA TYR A 5 9.08 -14.32 27.21
C TYR A 5 8.15 -14.38 28.43
N ILE A 6 7.44 -13.31 28.76
CA ILE A 6 6.24 -13.40 29.59
C ILE A 6 5.13 -12.68 28.83
N ASP A 7 4.32 -13.52 28.20
CA ASP A 7 3.04 -13.21 27.60
C ASP A 7 2.06 -12.92 28.76
N SER A 8 1.79 -11.65 29.03
CA SER A 8 0.87 -11.21 30.09
C SER A 8 -0.50 -10.94 29.49
N SER A 9 -1.10 -11.99 28.93
CA SER A 9 -2.46 -12.00 28.34
C SER A 9 -3.28 -13.20 28.84
N SER A 10 -2.97 -13.72 30.03
CA SER A 10 -3.58 -14.95 30.56
C SER A 10 -4.40 -14.75 31.85
N ASP A 11 -4.20 -13.69 32.62
CA ASP A 11 -4.81 -13.55 33.97
C ASP A 11 -6.31 -13.19 33.94
N THR A 12 -6.79 -12.48 32.91
CA THR A 12 -8.18 -12.00 32.89
C THR A 12 -9.20 -13.13 32.63
N ALA A 13 -8.81 -14.12 31.84
CA ALA A 13 -9.63 -15.30 31.61
C ALA A 13 -9.64 -16.21 32.86
N ASP A 14 -8.54 -16.19 33.63
CA ASP A 14 -8.41 -17.00 34.83
C ASP A 14 -9.30 -16.50 35.98
N GLU A 15 -9.38 -15.18 36.18
CA GLU A 15 -10.27 -14.57 37.16
C GLU A 15 -11.77 -14.76 36.83
N LEU A 16 -12.12 -14.82 35.54
CA LEU A 16 -13.50 -15.00 35.07
C LEU A 16 -14.03 -16.41 35.31
N TRP A 17 -13.22 -17.46 35.08
CA TRP A 17 -13.68 -18.82 35.36
C TRP A 17 -13.84 -19.07 36.87
N HIS A 18 -12.99 -18.46 37.69
CA HIS A 18 -13.09 -18.56 39.16
C HIS A 18 -14.42 -17.99 39.65
N THR A 19 -14.86 -16.88 39.04
CA THR A 19 -16.15 -16.24 39.36
C THR A 19 -17.33 -17.07 38.85
N VAL A 20 -17.23 -17.68 37.66
CA VAL A 20 -18.26 -18.57 37.10
C VAL A 20 -18.42 -19.87 37.91
N ILE A 21 -17.32 -20.45 38.40
CA ILE A 21 -17.37 -21.69 39.18
C ILE A 21 -17.87 -21.45 40.61
N ASN A 22 -17.64 -20.26 41.17
CA ASN A 22 -18.02 -19.92 42.55
C ASN A 22 -19.36 -19.16 42.66
N SER A 23 -20.01 -18.81 41.54
CA SER A 23 -21.33 -18.19 41.55
C SER A 23 -22.41 -19.27 41.59
N ASP A 24 -23.17 -19.29 42.68
CA ASP A 24 -24.23 -20.28 42.95
C ASP A 24 -25.62 -19.80 42.45
N SER A 25 -25.65 -18.68 41.71
CA SER A 25 -26.88 -18.03 41.21
C SER A 25 -26.96 -18.13 39.68
N ASP A 26 -27.96 -18.86 39.19
CA ASP A 26 -28.22 -19.06 37.75
C ASP A 26 -28.38 -17.74 36.97
N GLU A 27 -28.86 -16.68 37.64
CA GLU A 27 -29.07 -15.37 37.02
C GLU A 27 -27.75 -14.63 36.72
N GLU A 28 -26.77 -14.76 37.62
CA GLU A 28 -25.44 -14.18 37.45
C GLU A 28 -24.66 -14.94 36.36
N LEU A 29 -24.77 -16.26 36.35
CA LEU A 29 -24.20 -17.12 35.30
C LEU A 29 -24.76 -16.76 33.92
N GLN A 30 -26.08 -16.57 33.80
CA GLN A 30 -26.70 -16.13 32.54
C GLN A 30 -26.19 -14.76 32.08
N THR A 31 -25.97 -13.83 33.02
CA THR A 31 -25.49 -12.48 32.72
C THR A 31 -24.05 -12.51 32.19
N LEU A 32 -23.18 -13.31 32.82
CA LEU A 32 -21.79 -13.49 32.39
C LEU A 32 -21.69 -14.17 31.02
N CYS A 33 -22.45 -15.24 30.80
CA CYS A 33 -22.49 -15.90 29.49
C CYS A 33 -22.96 -14.96 28.38
N ARG A 34 -23.94 -14.09 28.66
CA ARG A 34 -24.41 -13.08 27.70
C ARG A 34 -23.32 -12.06 27.37
N ALA A 35 -22.62 -11.54 28.37
CA ALA A 35 -21.54 -10.57 28.17
C ALA A 35 -20.38 -11.15 27.33
N ALA A 36 -19.96 -12.39 27.63
CA ALA A 36 -18.92 -13.08 26.87
C ALA A 36 -19.28 -13.28 25.39
N LEU A 37 -20.53 -13.68 25.12
CA LEU A 37 -21.03 -13.83 23.74
C LEU A 37 -21.13 -12.49 23.00
N GLU A 38 -21.47 -11.41 23.69
CA GLU A 38 -21.50 -10.06 23.11
C GLU A 38 -20.09 -9.55 22.78
N GLU A 39 -19.12 -9.80 23.66
CA GLU A 39 -17.72 -9.47 23.42
C GLU A 39 -17.14 -10.25 22.23
N GLU A 40 -17.44 -11.55 22.14
CA GLU A 40 -17.04 -12.39 21.01
C GLU A 40 -17.66 -11.91 19.70
N LYS A 41 -18.95 -11.56 19.71
CA LYS A 41 -19.65 -10.96 18.56
C LYS A 41 -18.99 -9.66 18.10
N GLU A 42 -18.60 -8.80 19.04
CA GLU A 42 -17.96 -7.53 18.71
C GLU A 42 -16.51 -7.75 18.23
N ASN A 43 -15.79 -8.70 18.80
CA ASN A 43 -14.48 -9.13 18.29
C ASN A 43 -14.59 -9.69 16.87
N LEU A 44 -15.62 -10.49 16.57
CA LEU A 44 -15.89 -10.95 15.23
C LEU A 44 -16.17 -9.76 14.29
N ARG A 45 -17.00 -8.79 14.69
CA ARG A 45 -17.23 -7.56 13.92
C ARG A 45 -15.96 -6.74 13.68
N ARG A 46 -15.05 -6.68 14.67
CA ARG A 46 -13.73 -6.03 14.54
C ARG A 46 -12.84 -6.77 13.55
N ARG A 47 -12.84 -8.11 13.57
CA ARG A 47 -12.08 -8.97 12.63
C ARG A 47 -12.66 -8.98 11.22
N THR A 48 -13.99 -8.93 11.11
CA THR A 48 -14.73 -8.88 9.84
C THR A 48 -15.03 -7.45 9.39
N ARG A 49 -14.48 -6.42 10.02
CA ARG A 49 -14.38 -5.08 9.41
C ARG A 49 -13.54 -5.26 8.17
N VAL A 50 -14.22 -5.54 7.07
CA VAL A 50 -13.65 -5.67 5.74
C VAL A 50 -12.93 -4.35 5.50
N TYR A 51 -11.61 -4.38 5.67
CA TYR A 51 -10.75 -3.33 5.15
C TYR A 51 -11.19 -3.14 3.70
N ARG A 52 -11.58 -1.91 3.33
CA ARG A 52 -12.12 -1.53 2.01
C ARG A 52 -11.11 -1.72 0.86
N SER A 53 -10.21 -2.68 0.94
CA SER A 53 -9.41 -3.16 -0.16
C SER A 53 -10.24 -4.11 -1.01
N SER A 54 -10.25 -3.86 -2.32
CA SER A 54 -11.08 -4.52 -3.32
C SER A 54 -12.55 -4.06 -3.32
N ILE A 55 -12.88 -3.20 -4.28
CA ILE A 55 -14.26 -2.91 -4.64
C ILE A 55 -14.82 -4.18 -5.28
N GLN A 56 -15.76 -4.85 -4.61
CA GLN A 56 -16.46 -6.00 -5.16
C GLN A 56 -17.11 -5.62 -6.50
N GLY A 57 -16.83 -6.39 -7.56
CA GLY A 57 -17.27 -6.08 -8.93
C GLY A 57 -16.28 -5.25 -9.77
N HIS A 58 -15.10 -4.90 -9.26
CA HIS A 58 -14.07 -4.26 -10.07
C HIS A 58 -13.43 -5.23 -11.08
N ALA A 59 -13.72 -5.04 -12.36
CA ALA A 59 -13.07 -5.77 -13.44
C ALA A 59 -11.72 -5.13 -13.82
N VAL A 60 -10.67 -5.95 -13.86
CA VAL A 60 -9.36 -5.52 -14.39
C VAL A 60 -9.44 -5.48 -15.92
N ILE A 61 -9.44 -4.28 -16.49
CA ILE A 61 -9.45 -4.09 -17.95
C ILE A 61 -8.01 -4.07 -18.47
N HIS A 62 -7.71 -4.95 -19.42
CA HIS A 62 -6.43 -4.95 -20.14
C HIS A 62 -6.39 -3.84 -21.20
N ARG A 63 -5.86 -2.68 -20.82
CA ARG A 63 -5.75 -1.49 -21.69
C ARG A 63 -4.52 -1.47 -22.62
N GLY A 64 -3.84 -2.61 -22.81
CA GLY A 64 -2.63 -2.66 -23.63
C GLY A 64 -1.48 -1.80 -23.07
N ARG A 65 -1.17 -1.93 -21.78
CA ARG A 65 -0.19 -1.07 -21.07
C ARG A 65 1.20 -1.07 -21.72
N ILE A 66 1.63 -2.22 -22.24
CA ILE A 66 2.93 -2.38 -22.91
C ILE A 66 2.96 -1.54 -24.20
N SER A 67 1.96 -1.68 -25.06
CA SER A 67 1.83 -0.88 -26.29
C SER A 67 1.73 0.61 -25.98
N GLY A 68 0.99 0.97 -24.93
CA GLY A 68 0.93 2.35 -24.44
C GLY A 68 2.29 2.88 -23.98
N HIS A 69 3.09 2.07 -23.30
CA HIS A 69 4.46 2.42 -22.89
C HIS A 69 5.35 2.68 -24.10
N HIS A 70 5.36 1.78 -25.10
CA HIS A 70 6.15 1.99 -26.32
C HIS A 70 5.75 3.27 -27.06
N ARG A 71 4.45 3.55 -27.16
CA ARG A 71 3.97 4.79 -27.78
C ARG A 71 4.45 6.03 -27.03
N LEU A 72 4.32 6.02 -25.71
CA LEU A 72 4.78 7.11 -24.86
C LEU A 72 6.29 7.32 -24.99
N TYR A 73 7.07 6.24 -25.04
CA TYR A 73 8.50 6.31 -25.30
C TYR A 73 8.81 6.95 -26.65
N ASN A 74 8.18 6.46 -27.72
CA ASN A 74 8.42 6.97 -29.07
C ASN A 74 8.05 8.45 -29.22
N ASP A 75 6.95 8.87 -28.62
CA ASP A 75 6.43 10.23 -28.75
C ASP A 75 7.30 11.28 -28.03
N TYR A 76 7.93 10.93 -26.90
CA TYR A 76 8.59 11.90 -26.02
C TYR A 76 10.08 11.64 -25.75
N PHE A 77 10.53 10.39 -25.86
CA PHE A 77 11.84 9.94 -25.38
C PHE A 77 12.72 9.27 -26.43
N SER A 78 12.19 9.03 -27.64
CA SER A 78 13.00 8.55 -28.76
C SER A 78 14.02 9.58 -29.22
N GLU A 79 14.96 9.15 -30.06
CA GLU A 79 15.97 10.03 -30.65
C GLU A 79 15.35 11.17 -31.47
N ASN A 80 14.23 10.89 -32.14
CA ASN A 80 13.45 11.85 -32.92
C ASN A 80 12.02 11.95 -32.35
N PRO A 81 11.83 12.63 -31.20
CA PRO A 81 10.54 12.66 -30.53
C PRO A 81 9.53 13.48 -31.32
N VAL A 82 8.27 13.04 -31.30
CA VAL A 82 7.15 13.75 -31.95
C VAL A 82 6.89 15.09 -31.26
N TYR A 83 7.07 15.16 -29.95
CA TYR A 83 6.83 16.36 -29.17
C TYR A 83 8.12 17.02 -28.69
N THR A 84 8.14 18.34 -28.78
CA THR A 84 9.25 19.16 -28.30
C THR A 84 9.34 19.16 -26.76
N PRO A 85 10.52 19.47 -26.19
CA PRO A 85 10.68 19.57 -24.75
C PRO A 85 9.71 20.56 -24.06
N SER A 86 9.33 21.65 -24.73
CA SER A 86 8.39 22.64 -24.20
C SER A 86 6.96 22.08 -24.08
N GLN A 87 6.52 21.30 -25.07
CA GLN A 87 5.23 20.61 -25.04
C GLN A 87 5.18 19.53 -23.96
N PHE A 88 6.28 18.80 -23.75
CA PHE A 88 6.41 17.85 -22.64
C PHE A 88 6.22 18.55 -21.29
N ARG A 89 6.90 19.68 -21.06
CA ARG A 89 6.73 20.49 -19.83
C ARG A 89 5.28 20.93 -19.64
N ARG A 90 4.64 21.43 -20.69
CA ARG A 90 3.24 21.91 -20.65
C ARG A 90 2.26 20.79 -20.31
N ARG A 91 2.45 19.58 -20.85
CA ARG A 91 1.55 18.44 -20.64
C ARG A 91 1.73 17.78 -19.27
N PHE A 92 2.96 17.48 -18.89
CA PHE A 92 3.23 16.72 -17.67
C PHE A 92 3.41 17.57 -16.42
N ARG A 93 3.75 18.86 -16.58
CA ARG A 93 3.85 19.86 -15.50
C ARG A 93 4.64 19.37 -14.28
N MET A 94 5.60 18.45 -14.49
CA MET A 94 6.36 17.85 -13.39
C MET A 94 7.25 18.90 -12.74
N ARG A 95 7.10 19.08 -11.43
CA ARG A 95 7.98 19.94 -10.64
C ARG A 95 9.37 19.31 -10.60
N LYS A 96 10.41 20.13 -10.76
CA LYS A 96 11.83 19.75 -10.71
C LYS A 96 12.21 18.82 -9.53
N PRO A 97 11.80 19.07 -8.27
CA PRO A 97 12.13 18.17 -7.16
C PRO A 97 11.49 16.77 -7.28
N LEU A 98 10.27 16.69 -7.82
CA LEU A 98 9.61 15.40 -8.06
C LEU A 98 10.35 14.59 -9.11
N PHE A 99 10.74 15.24 -10.21
CA PHE A 99 11.54 14.61 -11.25
C PHE A 99 12.85 14.02 -10.70
N LEU A 100 13.59 14.81 -9.92
CA LEU A 100 14.87 14.37 -9.32
C LEU A 100 14.69 13.22 -8.31
N ARG A 101 13.56 13.18 -7.60
CA ARG A 101 13.24 12.07 -6.69
C ARG A 101 12.95 10.79 -7.47
N ILE A 102 12.13 10.86 -8.52
CA ILE A 102 11.83 9.72 -9.39
C ILE A 102 13.12 9.22 -10.05
N TRP A 103 13.93 10.14 -10.57
CA TRP A 103 15.25 9.88 -11.13
C TRP A 103 16.11 9.05 -10.19
N ARG A 104 16.32 9.56 -8.97
CA ARG A 104 17.16 8.93 -7.96
C ARG A 104 16.64 7.56 -7.57
N LEU A 105 15.31 7.39 -7.47
CA LEU A 105 14.73 6.08 -7.20
C LEU A 105 15.05 5.10 -8.33
N MET A 106 14.83 5.47 -9.58
CA MET A 106 15.10 4.61 -10.75
C MET A 106 16.57 4.19 -10.86
N THR A 107 17.52 5.07 -10.53
CA THR A 107 18.95 4.74 -10.59
C THR A 107 19.41 3.80 -9.47
N HIS A 108 18.74 3.82 -8.31
CA HIS A 108 19.08 2.95 -7.18
C HIS A 108 18.40 1.58 -7.25
N THR A 109 17.28 1.46 -7.99
CA THR A 109 16.45 0.26 -7.98
C THR A 109 16.73 -0.74 -9.08
N SER A 110 17.58 -0.47 -10.09
CA SER A 110 17.49 -1.28 -11.32
C SER A 110 18.75 -1.78 -12.02
N ASN A 111 18.52 -2.96 -12.60
CA ASN A 111 19.24 -3.75 -13.58
C ASN A 111 19.54 -2.96 -14.88
N LYS A 112 20.51 -3.43 -15.68
CA LYS A 112 21.22 -2.67 -16.74
C LYS A 112 20.33 -2.06 -17.86
N ASN A 113 19.09 -2.52 -18.02
CA ASN A 113 18.20 -2.10 -19.11
C ASN A 113 17.33 -0.88 -18.75
N GLU A 114 16.94 -0.73 -17.48
CA GLU A 114 16.14 0.43 -17.05
C GLU A 114 17.01 1.67 -16.83
N THR A 115 18.31 1.47 -16.57
CA THR A 115 19.30 2.55 -16.40
C THR A 115 19.47 3.37 -17.69
N VAL A 116 19.35 2.77 -18.87
CA VAL A 116 19.44 3.49 -20.16
C VAL A 116 18.24 4.41 -20.37
N GLN A 117 17.02 3.90 -20.13
CA GLN A 117 15.80 4.71 -20.23
C GLN A 117 15.78 5.82 -19.20
N ALA A 118 16.26 5.51 -18.00
CA ALA A 118 16.49 6.53 -17.00
C ALA A 118 17.41 7.62 -17.61
N VAL A 119 18.63 7.28 -18.04
CA VAL A 119 19.61 8.31 -18.48
C VAL A 119 19.04 9.21 -19.57
N LEU A 120 18.25 8.66 -20.51
CA LEU A 120 17.56 9.44 -21.54
C LEU A 120 16.50 10.42 -20.97
N VAL A 121 15.67 9.96 -20.02
CA VAL A 121 14.69 10.82 -19.35
C VAL A 121 15.37 11.99 -18.62
N TYR A 122 16.51 11.74 -17.96
CA TYR A 122 17.32 12.79 -17.31
C TYR A 122 17.91 13.79 -18.30
N GLN A 123 18.48 13.31 -19.40
CA GLN A 123 19.08 14.17 -20.43
C GLN A 123 18.04 15.06 -21.12
N LEU A 124 16.85 14.54 -21.41
CA LEU A 124 15.74 15.31 -21.98
C LEU A 124 15.21 16.35 -20.99
N PHE A 125 15.05 16.01 -19.72
CA PHE A 125 14.67 16.98 -18.69
C PHE A 125 15.73 18.09 -18.54
N LYS A 126 17.03 17.75 -18.55
CA LYS A 126 18.13 18.72 -18.54
C LYS A 126 18.11 19.66 -19.75
N ARG A 127 18.00 19.12 -20.98
CA ARG A 127 17.86 19.92 -22.22
C ARG A 127 16.65 20.85 -22.19
N SER A 128 15.60 20.45 -21.49
CA SER A 128 14.36 21.20 -21.31
C SER A 128 14.43 22.33 -20.25
N GLN A 129 15.54 22.48 -19.51
CA GLN A 129 15.66 23.44 -18.40
C GLN A 129 16.79 24.48 -18.59
N LEU A 130 17.53 24.40 -19.70
CA LEU A 130 18.70 25.25 -20.00
C LEU A 130 18.49 26.21 -21.19
N GLN A 131 17.23 26.46 -21.57
CA GLN A 131 16.80 27.62 -22.36
C GLN A 131 15.87 28.44 -21.46
#